data_AF-U5S201-F1
#
_entry.id   AF-U5S201-F1
#
_cell.length_a   1.000
_cell.length_b   1.000
_cell.length_c   1.000
_cell.angle_alpha   90.00
_cell.angle_beta   90.00
_cell.angle_gamma   90.00
#
_symmetry.space_group_name_H-M   'P 1'
#
loop_
_entity.id
_entity.type
_entity.pdbx_description
1 polymer ?
#
loop_
_entity_poly.entity_id
_entity_poly.type
_entity_poly.pdbx_seq_one_letter_code
_entity_poly.pdbx_strand_id
1 'polypeptide(L)'
;FLRYLGYQLIGTIGNDARYVGSEGGAAIMAGLGEASRQKLYTLTPEYGAPGRLYGVLTDLPLEPTHPIDAGIYRFCHSCQKCADHCPPQVISKEKEP
;
A
#
# COMPACT_ATOMS: atom_id res chain seq x y z
N PHE A 1 1.00 -23.11 -2.60
CA PHE A 1 0.22 -23.21 -3.85
C PHE A 1 1.09 -22.96 -5.07
N LEU A 2 1.58 -21.73 -5.33
CA LEU A 2 2.37 -21.38 -6.53
C LEU A 2 3.54 -22.34 -6.82
N ARG A 3 4.31 -22.72 -5.79
CA ARG A 3 5.39 -23.72 -5.91
C ARG A 3 4.94 -25.09 -6.38
N TYR A 4 3.72 -25.53 -6.03
CA TYR A 4 3.16 -26.80 -6.50
C TYR A 4 2.74 -26.73 -7.98
N LEU A 5 2.48 -25.54 -8.50
CA LEU A 5 2.22 -25.31 -9.92
C LEU A 5 3.50 -25.18 -10.75
N GLY A 6 4.69 -25.31 -10.13
CA GLY A 6 5.98 -25.21 -10.79
C GLY A 6 6.58 -23.80 -10.85
N TYR A 7 5.91 -22.80 -10.26
CA TYR A 7 6.36 -21.40 -10.25
C TYR A 7 7.14 -21.07 -8.98
N GLN A 8 8.18 -20.25 -9.11
CA GLN A 8 8.91 -19.69 -7.99
C GLN A 8 8.02 -18.74 -7.18
N LEU A 9 8.26 -18.71 -5.88
CA LEU A 9 7.63 -17.79 -4.94
C LEU A 9 8.67 -17.27 -3.96
N ILE A 10 8.82 -15.95 -3.94
CA ILE A 10 9.66 -15.21 -3.01
C ILE A 10 8.77 -14.23 -2.25
N GLY A 11 8.83 -14.28 -0.93
CA GLY A 11 7.97 -13.51 -0.04
C GLY A 11 7.33 -14.43 0.99
N THR A 12 6.96 -13.86 2.13
CA THR A 12 6.27 -14.57 3.21
C THR A 12 5.11 -13.71 3.69
N ILE A 13 3.96 -14.34 3.93
CA ILE A 13 2.82 -13.69 4.55
C ILE A 13 3.06 -13.78 6.06
N GLY A 14 3.56 -12.70 6.67
CA GLY A 14 3.85 -12.66 8.11
C GLY A 14 4.86 -11.58 8.51
N ASN A 15 5.38 -11.70 9.74
CA ASN A 15 6.38 -10.78 10.31
C ASN A 15 7.83 -11.16 9.96
N ASP A 16 8.03 -12.16 9.11
CA ASP A 16 9.35 -12.65 8.77
C ASP A 16 10.01 -11.77 7.71
N ALA A 17 11.29 -11.48 7.93
CA ALA A 17 12.15 -10.50 7.26
C ALA A 17 12.44 -10.77 5.75
N ARG A 18 11.49 -11.32 5.01
CA ARG A 18 11.58 -11.57 3.56
C ARG A 18 10.68 -10.63 2.75
N TYR A 19 10.55 -9.38 3.22
CA TYR A 19 9.88 -8.33 2.45
C TYR A 19 10.65 -8.09 1.16
N VAL A 20 9.92 -8.16 0.05
CA VAL A 20 10.50 -7.94 -1.26
C VAL A 20 10.10 -6.54 -1.72
N GLY A 21 10.71 -5.54 -1.10
CA GLY A 21 10.48 -4.13 -1.40
C GLY A 21 9.34 -3.48 -0.60
N SER A 22 8.77 -2.42 -1.17
CA SER A 22 7.71 -1.62 -0.54
C SER A 22 6.33 -2.18 -0.91
N GLU A 23 5.67 -2.79 0.08
CA GLU A 23 4.30 -3.31 -0.07
C GLU A 23 3.30 -2.22 -0.44
N GLY A 24 3.45 -1.02 0.15
CA GLY A 24 2.58 0.11 -0.18
C GLY A 24 2.77 0.58 -1.62
N GLY A 25 4.02 0.61 -2.10
CA GLY A 25 4.33 0.93 -3.50
C GLY A 25 3.76 -0.11 -4.46
N ALA A 26 3.95 -1.39 -4.16
CA ALA A 26 3.39 -2.48 -4.94
C ALA A 26 1.85 -2.44 -4.99
N ALA A 27 1.20 -2.17 -3.86
CA ALA A 27 -0.26 -2.05 -3.79
C ALA A 27 -0.80 -0.87 -4.62
N ILE A 28 -0.11 0.28 -4.63
CA ILE A 28 -0.47 1.42 -5.48
C ILE A 28 -0.34 1.05 -6.95
N MET A 29 0.80 0.46 -7.34
CA MET A 29 1.05 0.06 -8.72
C MET A 29 0.07 -1.01 -9.21
N ALA A 30 -0.35 -1.92 -8.32
CA ALA A 30 -1.33 -2.95 -8.60
C ALA A 30 -2.79 -2.47 -8.49
N GLY A 31 -3.03 -1.18 -8.22
CA GLY A 31 -4.38 -0.61 -8.21
C GLY A 31 -5.24 -0.95 -6.99
N LEU A 32 -4.64 -1.41 -5.89
CA LEU A 32 -5.38 -1.68 -4.65
C LEU A 32 -5.80 -0.40 -3.93
N GLY A 33 -5.04 0.68 -4.08
CA GLY A 33 -5.28 1.91 -3.34
C GLY A 33 -4.33 3.04 -3.71
N GLU A 34 -4.42 4.15 -2.99
CA GLU A 34 -3.61 5.34 -3.19
C GLU A 34 -2.71 5.65 -2.00
N ALA A 35 -1.63 6.39 -2.27
CA ALA A 35 -0.83 7.00 -1.23
C ALA A 35 -1.67 7.96 -0.37
N SER A 36 -1.31 8.07 0.91
CA SER A 36 -1.95 8.97 1.85
C SER A 36 -0.93 9.85 2.58
N ARG A 37 -1.40 10.92 3.21
CA ARG A 37 -0.59 11.85 4.02
C ARG A 37 0.28 11.17 5.08
N GLN A 38 -0.13 10.00 5.56
CA GLN A 38 0.62 9.26 6.59
C GLN A 38 1.90 8.64 6.02
N LYS A 39 2.03 8.54 4.69
CA LYS A 39 3.13 7.93 3.90
C LYS A 39 3.41 6.45 4.18
N LEU A 40 2.87 5.91 5.29
CA LEU A 40 2.99 4.53 5.71
C LEU A 40 1.85 3.65 5.18
N TYR A 41 0.66 4.22 5.01
CA TYR A 41 -0.54 3.48 4.63
C TYR A 41 -0.99 3.82 3.21
N THR A 42 -1.19 2.77 2.41
CA THR A 42 -1.97 2.84 1.17
C THR A 42 -3.44 2.69 1.55
N LEU A 43 -4.27 3.65 1.15
CA LEU A 43 -5.69 3.63 1.45
C LEU A 43 -6.48 3.06 0.27
N THR A 44 -7.33 2.09 0.55
CA THR A 44 -8.26 1.47 -0.40
C THR A 44 -9.59 2.21 -0.38
N PRO A 45 -10.29 2.37 -1.52
CA PRO A 45 -11.62 2.98 -1.57
C PRO A 45 -12.65 2.29 -0.67
N GLU A 46 -12.56 0.96 -0.53
CA GLU A 46 -13.54 0.12 0.16
C GLU A 46 -13.36 0.13 1.67
N TYR A 47 -12.11 0.16 2.15
CA TYR A 47 -11.80 -0.06 3.58
C TYR A 47 -11.00 1.07 4.22
N GLY A 48 -10.66 2.13 3.49
CA GLY A 48 -9.73 3.14 3.99
C GLY A 48 -8.37 2.50 4.24
N ALA A 49 -7.87 2.49 5.47
CA ALA A 49 -6.62 1.81 5.82
C ALA A 49 -6.89 0.30 6.06
N PRO A 50 -6.57 -0.61 5.12
CA PRO A 50 -6.94 -2.02 5.24
C PRO A 50 -6.06 -2.78 6.27
N GLY A 51 -5.13 -2.09 6.93
CA GLY A 51 -4.14 -2.70 7.81
C GLY A 51 -2.89 -3.12 7.05
N ARG A 52 -2.55 -4.42 7.09
CA ARG A 52 -1.27 -4.94 6.56
C ARG A 52 -1.45 -5.44 5.13
N LEU A 53 -0.60 -4.94 4.24
CA LEU A 53 -0.49 -5.38 2.87
C LEU A 53 0.56 -6.49 2.76
N TYR A 54 0.31 -7.44 1.86
CA TYR A 54 1.23 -8.53 1.57
C TYR A 54 1.30 -8.76 0.07
N GLY A 55 2.52 -8.75 -0.44
CA GLY A 55 2.87 -9.13 -1.80
C GLY A 55 3.78 -10.34 -1.80
N VAL A 56 3.81 -11.01 -2.95
CA VAL A 56 4.79 -12.04 -3.25
C VAL A 56 5.33 -11.78 -4.64
N LEU A 57 6.60 -12.07 -4.86
CA LEU A 57 7.17 -12.14 -6.20
C LEU A 57 7.08 -13.58 -6.70
N THR A 58 6.71 -13.71 -7.97
CA THR A 58 6.59 -14.98 -8.66
C THR A 58 6.97 -14.81 -10.13
N ASP A 59 7.41 -15.89 -10.75
CA ASP A 59 7.65 -16.00 -12.19
C ASP A 59 6.40 -16.50 -12.96
N LEU A 60 5.27 -16.69 -12.26
CA LEU A 60 3.98 -16.93 -12.90
C LEU A 60 3.61 -15.75 -13.80
N PRO A 61 3.39 -15.94 -15.12
CA PRO A 61 2.91 -14.87 -15.98
C PRO A 61 1.50 -14.46 -15.56
N LEU A 62 1.37 -13.22 -15.11
CA LEU A 62 0.12 -12.58 -14.71
C LEU A 62 -0.05 -11.29 -15.50
N GLU A 63 -1.28 -10.98 -15.89
CA GLU A 63 -1.59 -9.70 -16.51
C GLU A 63 -1.44 -8.58 -15.46
N PRO A 64 -0.65 -7.52 -15.72
CA PRO A 64 -0.54 -6.39 -14.81
C PRO A 64 -1.88 -5.67 -14.67
N THR A 65 -2.21 -5.29 -13.44
CA THR A 65 -3.28 -4.33 -13.18
C THR A 65 -2.75 -2.90 -13.32
N HIS A 66 -3.66 -1.92 -13.23
CA HIS A 66 -3.32 -0.50 -13.35
C HIS A 66 -3.55 0.24 -12.03
N PRO A 67 -2.75 1.29 -11.74
CA PRO A 67 -3.04 2.20 -10.64
C PRO A 67 -4.44 2.81 -10.75
N ILE A 68 -5.00 3.20 -9.60
CA ILE A 68 -6.33 3.82 -9.52
C ILE A 68 -6.24 5.30 -9.12
N ASP A 69 -7.30 6.04 -9.44
CA ASP A 69 -7.57 7.38 -8.93
C ASP A 69 -9.00 7.44 -8.37
N ALA A 70 -9.12 7.14 -7.08
CA ALA A 70 -10.28 7.34 -6.23
C ALA A 70 -10.31 8.72 -5.54
N GLY A 71 -9.31 9.58 -5.77
CA GLY A 71 -9.23 10.94 -5.23
C GLY A 71 -8.84 11.01 -3.75
N ILE A 72 -8.22 9.96 -3.22
CA ILE A 72 -7.76 9.89 -1.83
C ILE A 72 -6.60 10.86 -1.62
N TYR A 73 -5.64 10.90 -2.54
CA TYR A 73 -4.53 11.84 -2.49
C TYR A 73 -5.04 13.29 -2.55
N ARG A 74 -6.01 13.56 -3.44
CA ARG A 74 -6.71 14.88 -3.51
C ARG A 74 -7.37 15.25 -2.19
N PHE A 75 -8.06 14.30 -1.56
CA PHE A 75 -8.70 14.51 -0.27
C PHE A 75 -7.68 14.79 0.86
N CYS A 76 -6.48 14.21 0.77
CA CYS A 76 -5.43 14.42 1.76
C CYS A 76 -4.94 15.88 1.84
N HIS A 77 -5.08 16.70 0.79
CA HIS A 77 -4.66 18.11 0.81
C HIS A 77 -5.47 18.97 1.79
N SER A 78 -6.76 18.66 1.99
CA SER A 78 -7.64 19.45 2.86
C SER A 78 -7.98 18.76 4.19
N CYS A 79 -7.91 17.43 4.26
CA CYS A 79 -8.37 16.68 5.43
C CYS A 79 -7.49 16.88 6.68
N GLN A 80 -6.18 16.60 6.58
CA GLN A 80 -5.17 16.69 7.65
C GLN A 80 -5.47 15.98 9.00
N LYS A 81 -6.63 15.32 9.14
CA LYS A 81 -7.12 14.73 10.40
C LYS A 81 -6.12 13.79 11.07
N CYS A 82 -5.41 12.97 10.28
CA CYS A 82 -4.39 12.07 10.81
C CYS A 82 -3.20 12.82 11.42
N ALA A 83 -2.82 13.96 10.86
CA ALA A 83 -1.75 14.79 11.38
C ALA A 83 -2.15 15.49 12.68
N ASP A 84 -3.40 15.94 12.79
CA ASP A 84 -3.91 16.59 14.01
C ASP A 84 -3.95 15.65 15.20
N HIS A 85 -4.32 14.39 14.98
CA HIS A 85 -4.50 13.40 16.04
C HIS A 85 -3.25 12.55 16.31
N CYS A 86 -2.14 12.79 15.60
CA CYS A 86 -0.92 12.02 15.76
C CYS A 86 -0.28 12.31 17.14
N PRO A 87 -0.24 11.37 18.11
CA PRO A 87 0.33 11.67 19.42
C PRO A 87 1.78 12.16 19.38
N PRO A 88 2.68 11.59 18.55
CA PRO A 88 4.05 12.11 18.42
C PRO A 88 4.20 13.25 17.40
N GLN A 89 3.11 13.68 16.74
CA GLN A 89 3.11 14.79 15.75
C GLN A 89 4.13 14.62 14.60
N VAL A 90 4.34 13.39 14.13
CA VAL A 90 5.32 13.09 13.06
C VAL A 90 4.77 13.17 11.65
N ILE A 91 3.45 13.34 11.50
CA ILE A 91 2.80 13.41 10.20
C ILE A 91 2.77 14.88 9.74
N SER A 92 3.23 15.14 8.51
CA SER A 92 3.27 16.50 7.95
C SER A 92 1.88 17.13 7.83
N LYS A 93 1.80 18.42 8.17
CA LYS A 93 0.63 19.30 7.98
C LYS A 93 0.75 20.20 6.75
N GLU A 94 1.80 20.04 5.95
CA GLU A 94 1.98 20.83 4.73
C GLU A 94 0.81 20.61 3.76
N LYS A 95 0.55 21.61 2.92
CA LYS A 95 -0.54 21.55 1.94
C LYS A 95 -0.36 20.37 0.99
N GLU A 96 0.89 20.04 0.65
CA GLU A 96 1.24 18.84 -0.09
C GLU A 96 1.42 17.66 0.89
N PRO A 97 0.60 16.60 0.77
CA PRO A 97 0.70 15.41 1.62
C PRO A 97 1.89 14.50 1.31
#